data_AF-A0A849AFP2-F1
#
_entry.id   AF-A0A849AFP2-F1
#
_cell.length_a   1.000
_cell.length_b   1.000
_cell.length_c   1.000
_cell.angle_alpha   90.00
_cell.angle_beta   90.00
_cell.angle_gamma   90.00
#
_symmetry.space_group_name_H-M   'P 1'
#
loop_
_entity.id
_entity.type
_entity.pdbx_description
1 polymer ?
#
loop_
_entity_poly.entity_id
_entity_poly.type
_entity_poly.pdbx_seq_one_letter_code
_entity_poly.pdbx_strand_id
1 'polypeptide(L)'
;MTATATPVHSSALQHADASAVAGALRRLPHLVLHAETATRSVTALAARTGDGFAMLTPRRGRTPLLTRGPGDRLSRELARVVPALQCLVGAVGAVAGRASPPVAEEKLGAGDLLALAELVRRGDQRRLDVACADLGIRGLPWWITDFAWGAQAQLAIALVIDGECRACASMQLLEHGWGCLHADDAGDIGFAALTPERVQARVGTFVRLLMGAADA
;
A
#
# COMPACT_ATOMS: atom_id res chain seq x y z
N MET A 1 -10.37 42.51 -28.47
CA MET A 1 -9.51 42.72 -27.29
C MET A 1 -9.68 41.53 -26.38
N THR A 2 -8.79 40.54 -26.50
CA THR A 2 -8.86 39.26 -25.78
C THR A 2 -7.74 39.26 -24.75
N ALA A 3 -8.11 39.40 -23.47
CA ALA A 3 -7.16 39.35 -22.36
C ALA A 3 -6.80 37.89 -22.07
N THR A 4 -5.58 37.51 -22.42
CA THR A 4 -4.97 36.22 -22.10
C THR A 4 -4.60 36.23 -20.62
N ALA A 5 -5.34 35.49 -19.79
CA ALA A 5 -4.98 35.26 -18.40
C ALA A 5 -3.69 34.43 -18.35
N THR A 6 -2.60 35.04 -17.88
CA THR A 6 -1.32 34.37 -17.65
C THR A 6 -1.46 33.47 -16.41
N PRO A 7 -1.20 32.16 -16.49
CA PRO A 7 -1.13 31.33 -15.31
C PRO A 7 0.11 31.75 -14.51
N VAL A 8 -0.09 32.26 -13.30
CA VAL A 8 0.98 32.55 -12.35
C VAL A 8 1.53 31.21 -11.85
N HIS A 9 2.45 30.62 -12.60
CA HIS A 9 3.36 29.61 -12.10
C HIS A 9 4.38 30.27 -11.17
N SER A 10 3.96 30.52 -9.92
CA SER A 10 4.88 30.94 -8.86
C SER A 10 5.82 29.78 -8.51
N SER A 11 6.99 29.76 -9.15
CA SER A 11 8.09 28.83 -8.88
C SER A 11 8.80 29.10 -7.55
N ALA A 12 8.50 30.24 -6.90
CA ALA A 12 9.18 30.70 -5.69
C ALA A 12 8.81 29.91 -4.41
N LEU A 13 7.77 29.08 -4.43
CA LEU A 13 7.38 28.22 -3.30
C LEU A 13 7.96 26.79 -3.37
N GLN A 14 8.78 26.48 -4.38
CA GLN A 14 9.27 25.11 -4.64
C GLN A 14 10.54 24.70 -3.85
N HIS A 15 11.08 25.60 -3.01
CA HIS A 15 12.28 25.34 -2.19
C HIS A 15 11.96 25.17 -0.70
N ALA A 16 10.70 24.90 -0.33
CA ALA A 16 10.40 24.50 1.03
C ALA A 16 11.17 23.21 1.35
N ASP A 17 12.00 23.25 2.39
CA ASP A 17 12.69 22.06 2.92
C ASP A 17 11.66 20.95 3.10
N ALA A 18 11.81 19.87 2.32
CA ALA A 18 10.87 18.77 2.31
C ALA A 18 10.67 18.18 3.73
N SER A 19 11.70 18.29 4.59
CA SER A 19 11.61 17.93 5.99
C SER A 19 10.67 18.85 6.77
N ALA A 20 10.79 20.16 6.61
CA ALA A 20 9.90 21.14 7.24
C ALA A 20 8.45 20.99 6.75
N VAL A 21 8.25 20.77 5.44
CA VAL A 21 6.92 20.52 4.86
C VAL A 21 6.33 19.22 5.41
N ALA A 22 7.10 18.13 5.43
CA ALA A 22 6.65 16.87 6.00
C ALA A 22 6.30 17.01 7.50
N GLY A 23 7.12 17.75 8.25
CA GLY A 23 6.87 18.05 9.67
C GLY A 23 5.57 18.82 9.88
N ALA A 24 5.27 19.81 9.03
CA ALA A 24 4.02 20.54 9.09
C ALA A 24 2.81 19.67 8.73
N LEU A 25 2.90 18.85 7.68
CA LEU A 25 1.82 17.96 7.26
C LEU A 25 1.48 16.89 8.32
N ARG A 26 2.49 16.39 9.05
CA ARG A 26 2.30 15.41 10.12
C ARG A 26 1.52 15.92 11.33
N ARG A 27 1.40 17.24 11.50
CA ARG A 27 0.59 17.86 12.56
C ARG A 27 -0.90 17.90 12.23
N LEU A 28 -1.26 17.60 10.99
CA LEU A 28 -2.64 17.55 10.51
C LEU A 28 -3.09 16.09 10.43
N PRO A 29 -4.40 15.80 10.35
CA PRO A 29 -4.88 14.50 9.89
C PRO A 29 -4.23 14.17 8.54
N HIS A 30 -3.56 13.02 8.45
CA HIS A 30 -2.79 12.68 7.28
C HIS A 30 -2.75 11.18 6.99
N LEU A 31 -2.53 10.88 5.72
CA LEU A 31 -2.19 9.57 5.21
C LEU A 31 -0.68 9.47 5.02
N VAL A 32 -0.13 8.35 5.45
CA VAL A 32 1.22 7.91 5.11
C VAL A 32 1.08 6.77 4.10
N LEU A 33 1.63 6.95 2.91
CA LEU A 33 1.74 5.89 1.92
C LEU A 33 3.21 5.49 1.83
N HIS A 34 3.50 4.25 2.19
CA HIS A 34 4.86 3.73 2.23
C HIS A 34 4.98 2.57 1.26
N ALA A 35 5.99 2.59 0.40
CA ALA A 35 6.37 1.44 -0.40
C ALA A 35 7.80 1.04 -0.08
N GLU A 36 8.06 -0.26 -0.01
CA GLU A 36 9.39 -0.79 0.24
C GLU A 36 9.65 -2.10 -0.50
N THR A 37 10.92 -2.41 -0.69
CA THR A 37 11.50 -3.70 -1.08
C THR A 37 12.68 -3.97 -0.15
N ALA A 38 13.34 -5.11 -0.28
CA ALA A 38 14.52 -5.44 0.51
C ALA A 38 15.67 -4.40 0.42
N THR A 39 15.69 -3.55 -0.61
CA THR A 39 16.81 -2.62 -0.87
C THR A 39 16.41 -1.16 -0.95
N ARG A 40 15.11 -0.85 -0.96
CA ARG A 40 14.61 0.51 -1.19
C ARG A 40 13.34 0.75 -0.40
N SER A 41 13.20 1.95 0.12
CA SER A 41 11.96 2.39 0.76
C SER A 41 11.65 3.83 0.39
N VAL A 42 10.37 4.15 0.32
CA VAL A 42 9.89 5.44 -0.18
C VAL A 42 8.53 5.76 0.42
N THR A 43 8.35 7.02 0.84
CA THR A 43 7.14 7.47 1.53
C THR A 43 6.56 8.70 0.86
N ALA A 44 5.26 8.67 0.58
CA ALA A 44 4.45 9.84 0.28
C ALA A 44 3.57 10.19 1.49
N LEU A 45 3.28 11.47 1.64
CA LEU A 45 2.41 12.00 2.71
C LEU A 45 1.27 12.78 2.07
N ALA A 46 0.04 12.58 2.51
CA ALA A 46 -1.10 13.39 2.10
C ALA A 46 -1.86 13.85 3.34
N ALA A 47 -1.90 15.14 3.61
CA ALA A 47 -2.64 15.71 4.73
C ALA A 47 -3.89 16.45 4.24
N ARG A 48 -4.92 16.44 5.08
CA ARG A 48 -6.08 17.31 4.90
C ARG A 48 -5.71 18.74 5.30
N THR A 49 -6.14 19.72 4.50
CA THR A 49 -5.93 21.15 4.77
C THR A 49 -7.24 21.91 4.57
N GLY A 50 -8.04 22.07 5.63
CA GLY A 50 -9.41 22.61 5.52
C GLY A 50 -10.29 21.72 4.63
N ASP A 51 -10.85 22.30 3.57
CA ASP A 51 -11.64 21.60 2.54
C ASP A 51 -10.77 20.96 1.44
N GLY A 52 -9.46 21.17 1.50
CA GLY A 52 -8.49 20.71 0.52
C GLY A 52 -7.55 19.64 1.05
N PHE A 53 -6.52 19.38 0.26
CA PHE A 53 -5.39 18.53 0.65
C PHE A 53 -4.05 19.17 0.27
N ALA A 54 -3.00 18.71 0.94
CA ALA A 54 -1.62 18.89 0.55
C ALA A 54 -0.91 17.54 0.57
N MET A 55 -0.20 17.21 -0.51
CA MET A 55 0.45 15.93 -0.70
C MET A 55 1.91 16.11 -1.10
N LEU A 56 2.81 15.46 -0.38
CA LEU A 56 4.23 15.40 -0.66
C LEU A 56 4.58 14.05 -1.28
N THR A 57 4.96 14.06 -2.56
CA THR A 57 5.26 12.87 -3.35
C THR A 57 6.75 12.78 -3.64
N PRO A 58 7.43 11.68 -3.29
CA PRO A 58 8.86 11.51 -3.55
C PRO A 58 9.15 11.34 -5.05
N ARG A 59 10.37 11.70 -5.47
CA ARG A 59 10.85 11.57 -6.86
C ARG A 59 12.29 11.04 -6.88
N ARG A 60 12.62 10.20 -7.85
CA ARG A 60 13.97 9.64 -7.99
C ARG A 60 14.99 10.74 -8.30
N GLY A 61 15.99 10.90 -7.43
CA GLY A 61 17.10 11.84 -7.63
C GLY A 61 16.67 13.31 -7.77
N ARG A 62 15.51 13.69 -7.22
CA ARG A 62 14.95 15.04 -7.33
C ARG A 62 14.25 15.44 -6.03
N THR A 63 14.02 16.74 -5.85
CA THR A 63 13.20 17.28 -4.77
C THR A 63 11.79 16.67 -4.80
N PRO A 64 11.22 16.29 -3.63
CA PRO A 64 9.83 15.87 -3.54
C PRO A 64 8.86 16.90 -4.13
N LEU A 65 7.80 16.42 -4.77
CA LEU A 65 6.75 17.25 -5.34
C LEU A 65 5.68 17.53 -4.29
N LEU A 66 5.40 18.81 -4.04
CA LEU A 66 4.24 19.22 -3.26
C LEU A 66 3.07 19.52 -4.20
N THR A 67 1.99 18.77 -4.06
CA THR A 67 0.73 18.95 -4.77
C THR A 67 -0.34 19.43 -3.79
N ARG A 68 -1.15 20.41 -4.19
CA ARG A 68 -2.29 20.91 -3.40
C ARG A 68 -3.53 20.98 -4.28
N GLY A 69 -4.70 20.81 -3.67
CA GLY A 69 -5.95 20.88 -4.39
C GLY A 69 -7.18 20.70 -3.51
N PRO A 70 -8.38 20.76 -4.11
CA PRO A 70 -9.63 20.45 -3.41
C PRO A 70 -9.69 18.97 -3.03
N GLY A 71 -10.35 18.66 -1.91
CA GLY A 71 -10.36 17.32 -1.32
C GLY A 71 -10.95 16.22 -2.21
N ASP A 72 -11.91 16.56 -3.07
CA ASP A 72 -12.54 15.66 -4.05
C ASP A 72 -11.55 15.08 -5.07
N ARG A 73 -10.41 15.75 -5.29
CA ARG A 73 -9.35 15.29 -6.20
C ARG A 73 -8.33 14.36 -5.55
N LEU A 74 -8.29 14.28 -4.22
CA LEU A 74 -7.25 13.53 -3.50
C LEU A 74 -7.19 12.05 -3.91
N SER A 75 -8.35 11.40 -4.06
CA SER A 75 -8.43 10.00 -4.51
C SER A 75 -7.75 9.78 -5.87
N ARG A 76 -7.95 10.71 -6.81
CA ARG A 76 -7.36 10.62 -8.16
C ARG A 76 -5.86 10.84 -8.13
N GLU A 77 -5.38 11.79 -7.32
CA GLU A 77 -3.95 12.03 -7.18
C GLU A 77 -3.24 10.86 -6.49
N LEU A 78 -3.82 10.28 -5.45
CA LEU A 78 -3.25 9.10 -4.80
C LEU A 78 -3.24 7.86 -5.71
N ALA A 79 -4.24 7.69 -6.57
CA ALA A 79 -4.25 6.63 -7.57
C ALA A 79 -3.06 6.73 -8.54
N ARG A 80 -2.51 7.93 -8.77
CA ARG A 80 -1.29 8.14 -9.57
C ARG A 80 0.00 7.94 -8.75
N VAL A 81 -0.06 8.21 -7.45
CA VAL A 81 1.10 8.04 -6.55
C VAL A 81 1.44 6.57 -6.35
N VAL A 82 0.44 5.68 -6.23
CA VAL A 82 0.70 4.25 -5.99
C VAL A 82 1.61 3.61 -7.06
N PRO A 83 1.32 3.71 -8.38
CA PRO A 83 2.23 3.22 -9.40
C PRO A 83 3.60 3.91 -9.40
N ALA A 84 3.65 5.20 -9.05
CA ALA A 84 4.91 5.93 -8.95
C ALA A 84 5.78 5.40 -7.81
N LEU A 85 5.20 5.12 -6.63
CA LEU A 85 5.91 4.52 -5.50
C LEU A 85 6.45 3.13 -5.87
N GLN A 86 5.63 2.30 -6.51
CA GLN A 86 6.04 0.99 -7.02
C GLN A 86 7.23 1.09 -7.99
N CYS A 87 7.21 2.08 -8.89
CA CYS A 87 8.32 2.34 -9.81
C CYS A 87 9.60 2.77 -9.09
N LEU A 88 9.47 3.61 -8.05
CA LEU A 88 10.61 4.09 -7.27
C LEU A 88 11.30 2.97 -6.49
N VAL A 89 10.55 2.04 -5.91
CA VAL A 89 11.12 0.86 -5.24
C VAL A 89 11.61 -0.22 -6.21
N GLY A 90 11.24 -0.12 -7.49
CA GLY A 90 11.60 -1.12 -8.51
C GLY A 90 10.69 -2.35 -8.52
N ALA A 91 9.46 -2.21 -8.04
CA ALA A 91 8.44 -3.28 -8.00
C ALA A 91 7.60 -3.36 -9.31
N VAL A 92 7.89 -2.53 -10.32
CA VAL A 92 7.17 -2.53 -11.60
C VAL A 92 7.63 -3.69 -12.47
N GLY A 93 6.69 -4.49 -12.98
CA GLY A 93 6.95 -5.60 -13.90
C GLY A 93 6.81 -7.00 -13.31
N ALA A 94 6.63 -7.14 -11.99
CA ALA A 94 6.52 -8.43 -11.29
C ALA A 94 5.16 -9.15 -11.45
N VAL A 95 4.29 -8.76 -12.40
CA VAL A 95 2.94 -9.35 -12.56
C VAL A 95 2.77 -10.04 -13.93
N ALA A 96 3.85 -10.20 -14.70
CA ALA A 96 3.80 -10.87 -15.99
C ALA A 96 4.15 -12.37 -15.86
N GLY A 97 3.23 -13.18 -15.30
CA GLY A 97 3.38 -14.63 -15.41
C GLY A 97 2.60 -15.50 -14.41
N ARG A 98 1.57 -16.16 -14.93
CA ARG A 98 1.30 -17.61 -14.77
C ARG A 98 0.60 -18.21 -13.54
N ALA A 99 0.03 -17.47 -12.59
CA ALA A 99 -0.96 -18.08 -11.68
C ALA A 99 -2.28 -17.32 -11.73
N SER A 100 -3.38 -18.03 -12.03
CA SER A 100 -4.71 -17.50 -11.73
C SER A 100 -4.78 -17.28 -10.22
N PRO A 101 -5.24 -16.10 -9.76
CA PRO A 101 -5.45 -15.90 -8.34
C PRO A 101 -6.35 -17.01 -7.80
N PRO A 102 -6.17 -17.44 -6.54
CA PRO A 102 -7.06 -18.44 -5.95
C PRO A 102 -8.52 -18.01 -6.15
N VAL A 103 -9.34 -18.94 -6.64
CA VAL A 103 -10.72 -18.67 -7.11
C VAL A 103 -11.66 -18.30 -5.95
N ALA A 104 -11.25 -18.62 -4.72
CA ALA A 104 -11.85 -18.20 -3.48
C ALA A 104 -10.75 -17.74 -2.50
N GLU A 105 -11.07 -16.82 -1.60
CA GLU A 105 -10.19 -16.51 -0.46
C GLU A 105 -10.06 -17.76 0.41
N GLU A 106 -8.93 -18.45 0.30
CA GLU A 106 -8.56 -19.49 1.26
C GLU A 106 -8.06 -18.81 2.52
N LYS A 107 -8.81 -18.97 3.61
CA LYS A 107 -8.45 -18.45 4.93
C LYS A 107 -7.66 -19.51 5.68
N LEU A 108 -6.53 -19.10 6.27
CA LEU A 108 -5.75 -19.93 7.18
C LEU A 108 -5.49 -19.15 8.47
N GLY A 109 -5.47 -19.83 9.61
CA GLY A 109 -5.02 -19.21 10.84
C GLY A 109 -3.58 -18.70 10.69
N ALA A 110 -3.25 -17.59 11.34
CA ALA A 110 -1.89 -17.03 11.29
C ALA A 110 -0.80 -18.06 11.65
N GLY A 111 -1.08 -18.89 12.66
CA GLY A 111 -0.19 -19.96 13.09
C GLY A 111 0.02 -21.03 12.03
N ASP A 112 -1.06 -21.46 11.37
CA ASP A 112 -1.01 -22.49 10.32
C ASP A 112 -0.25 -21.99 9.10
N LEU A 113 -0.50 -20.75 8.69
CA LEU A 113 0.23 -20.11 7.60
C LEU A 113 1.74 -20.05 7.89
N LEU A 114 2.13 -19.61 9.09
CA LEU A 114 3.53 -19.54 9.48
C LEU A 114 4.18 -20.93 9.58
N ALA A 115 3.44 -21.93 10.06
CA ALA A 115 3.90 -23.30 10.14
C ALA A 115 4.11 -23.91 8.75
N LEU A 116 3.16 -23.74 7.82
CA LEU A 116 3.29 -24.18 6.43
C LEU A 116 4.44 -23.47 5.73
N ALA A 117 4.57 -22.15 5.91
CA ALA A 117 5.69 -21.36 5.37
C ALA A 117 7.05 -21.86 5.86
N GLU A 118 7.16 -22.23 7.14
CA GLU A 118 8.38 -22.84 7.68
C GLU A 118 8.68 -24.22 7.05
N LEU A 119 7.66 -25.06 6.86
CA LEU A 119 7.81 -26.36 6.22
C LEU A 119 8.27 -26.22 4.76
N VAL A 120 7.73 -25.24 4.03
CA VAL A 120 8.18 -24.88 2.68
C VAL A 120 9.66 -24.50 2.69
N ARG A 121 10.07 -23.57 3.57
CA ARG A 121 11.47 -23.13 3.67
C ARG A 121 12.44 -24.26 4.00
N ARG A 122 12.00 -25.26 4.77
CA ARG A 122 12.80 -26.45 5.10
C ARG A 122 12.82 -27.51 4.00
N GLY A 123 11.94 -27.42 3.00
CA GLY A 123 11.80 -28.43 1.96
C GLY A 123 11.31 -29.79 2.47
N ASP A 124 10.61 -29.83 3.60
CA ASP A 124 10.12 -31.08 4.21
C ASP A 124 8.76 -31.49 3.61
N GLN A 125 8.80 -32.06 2.40
CA GLN A 125 7.59 -32.41 1.64
C GLN A 125 6.68 -33.37 2.42
N ARG A 126 7.23 -34.34 3.15
CA ARG A 126 6.43 -35.31 3.90
C ARG A 126 5.62 -34.64 5.00
N ARG A 127 6.22 -33.71 5.76
CA ARG A 127 5.50 -32.96 6.80
C ARG A 127 4.52 -31.97 6.20
N LEU A 128 4.86 -31.41 5.05
CA LEU A 128 3.97 -30.52 4.31
C LEU A 128 2.69 -31.25 3.88
N ASP A 129 2.80 -32.46 3.34
CA ASP A 129 1.65 -33.28 2.92
C ASP A 129 0.75 -33.65 4.11
N VAL A 130 1.35 -33.99 5.26
CA VAL A 130 0.61 -34.26 6.51
C VAL A 130 -0.11 -33.01 7.00
N ALA A 131 0.58 -31.87 7.08
CA ALA A 131 -0.03 -30.62 7.50
C ALA A 131 -1.16 -30.17 6.57
N CYS A 132 -1.01 -30.35 5.25
CA CYS A 132 -2.07 -30.08 4.28
C CYS A 132 -3.31 -30.96 4.53
N ALA A 133 -3.10 -32.25 4.80
CA ALA A 133 -4.18 -33.17 5.11
C ALA A 133 -4.90 -32.80 6.42
N ASP A 134 -4.15 -32.44 7.47
CA ASP A 134 -4.70 -32.03 8.77
C ASP A 134 -5.54 -30.75 8.68
N LEU A 135 -5.12 -29.81 7.82
CA LEU A 135 -5.84 -28.56 7.54
C LEU A 135 -6.96 -28.71 6.51
N GLY A 136 -7.15 -29.91 5.94
CA GLY A 136 -8.19 -30.17 4.94
C GLY A 136 -7.96 -29.47 3.59
N ILE A 137 -6.74 -29.02 3.30
CA ILE A 137 -6.38 -28.38 2.02
C ILE A 137 -5.89 -29.44 1.02
N ARG A 138 -6.36 -29.35 -0.24
CA ARG A 138 -6.12 -30.39 -1.28
C ARG A 138 -4.69 -30.40 -1.84
N GLY A 139 -3.79 -29.64 -1.25
CA GLY A 139 -2.43 -29.39 -1.70
C GLY A 139 -2.03 -27.98 -1.28
N LEU A 140 -0.71 -27.73 -1.18
CA LEU A 140 -0.21 -26.43 -0.76
C LEU A 140 -0.58 -25.36 -1.80
N PRO A 141 -1.32 -24.31 -1.41
CA PRO A 141 -1.58 -23.19 -2.29
C PRO A 141 -0.29 -22.48 -2.68
N TRP A 142 -0.14 -22.15 -3.97
CA TRP A 142 1.08 -21.52 -4.49
C TRP A 142 1.47 -20.24 -3.75
N TRP A 143 0.49 -19.48 -3.26
CA TRP A 143 0.73 -18.21 -2.57
C TRP A 143 1.39 -18.43 -1.20
N ILE A 144 1.25 -19.61 -0.59
CA ILE A 144 1.99 -19.96 0.62
C ILE A 144 3.45 -20.19 0.30
N THR A 145 3.75 -20.78 -0.86
CA THR A 145 5.13 -20.92 -1.34
C THR A 145 5.77 -19.56 -1.51
N ASP A 146 5.10 -18.62 -2.17
CA ASP A 146 5.60 -17.26 -2.33
C ASP A 146 5.76 -16.56 -0.96
N PHE A 147 4.75 -16.66 -0.09
CA PHE A 147 4.78 -16.08 1.24
C PHE A 147 5.94 -16.63 2.08
N ALA A 148 6.28 -17.91 1.93
CA ALA A 148 7.37 -18.55 2.66
C ALA A 148 8.71 -17.84 2.48
N TRP A 149 8.94 -17.24 1.32
CA TRP A 149 10.16 -16.50 0.97
C TRP A 149 10.04 -14.98 1.20
N GLY A 150 8.87 -14.52 1.64
CA GLY A 150 8.58 -13.13 1.94
C GLY A 150 8.13 -12.33 0.71
N ALA A 151 7.63 -11.12 0.99
CA ALA A 151 7.18 -10.22 -0.06
C ALA A 151 8.37 -9.60 -0.82
N GLN A 152 8.25 -9.54 -2.14
CA GLN A 152 9.19 -8.81 -3.01
C GLN A 152 9.09 -7.30 -2.77
N ALA A 153 7.89 -6.81 -2.50
CA ALA A 153 7.62 -5.44 -2.11
C ALA A 153 6.45 -5.35 -1.14
N GLN A 154 6.37 -4.27 -0.38
CA GLN A 154 5.24 -3.94 0.46
C GLN A 154 4.73 -2.53 0.11
N LEU A 155 3.42 -2.35 0.16
CA LEU A 155 2.73 -1.07 0.10
C LEU A 155 1.84 -0.96 1.35
N ALA A 156 2.18 -0.05 2.24
CA ALA A 156 1.41 0.25 3.42
C ALA A 156 0.73 1.61 3.30
N ILE A 157 -0.48 1.72 3.84
CA ILE A 157 -1.24 2.97 3.98
C ILE A 157 -1.65 3.07 5.43
N ALA A 158 -1.33 4.19 6.08
CA ALA A 158 -1.76 4.48 7.44
C ALA A 158 -2.49 5.81 7.48
N LEU A 159 -3.63 5.85 8.19
CA LEU A 159 -4.32 7.08 8.56
C LEU A 159 -3.91 7.47 9.96
N VAL A 160 -3.38 8.66 10.10
CA VAL A 160 -2.93 9.24 11.36
C VAL A 160 -3.78 10.47 11.67
N ILE A 161 -4.41 10.47 12.85
CA ILE A 161 -5.21 11.58 13.37
C ILE A 161 -4.74 11.84 14.80
N ASP A 162 -4.41 13.09 15.11
CA ASP A 162 -3.88 13.52 16.41
C ASP A 162 -2.65 12.73 16.89
N GLY A 163 -1.82 12.30 15.93
CA GLY A 163 -0.60 11.52 16.19
C GLY A 163 -0.85 10.01 16.40
N GLU A 164 -2.10 9.55 16.39
CA GLU A 164 -2.45 8.14 16.54
C GLU A 164 -2.79 7.49 15.20
N CYS A 165 -2.31 6.26 15.00
CA CYS A 165 -2.71 5.44 13.85
C CYS A 165 -4.15 4.96 14.05
N ARG A 166 -5.09 5.52 13.28
CA ARG A 166 -6.52 5.19 13.35
C ARG A 166 -6.91 4.02 12.46
N ALA A 167 -6.22 3.86 11.34
CA ALA A 167 -6.40 2.75 10.43
C ALA A 167 -5.09 2.47 9.71
N CYS A 168 -4.82 1.21 9.40
CA CYS A 168 -3.71 0.82 8.55
C CYS A 168 -4.10 -0.33 7.63
N ALA A 169 -3.46 -0.40 6.48
CA ALA A 169 -3.53 -1.52 5.58
C ALA A 169 -2.14 -1.79 5.03
N SER A 170 -1.74 -3.06 5.00
CA SER A 170 -0.52 -3.52 4.36
C SER A 170 -0.87 -4.43 3.19
N MET A 171 -0.22 -4.20 2.06
CA MET A 171 -0.37 -4.96 0.83
C MET A 171 1.00 -5.45 0.42
N GLN A 172 1.10 -6.71 0.04
CA GLN A 172 2.35 -7.36 -0.29
C GLN A 172 2.36 -7.73 -1.76
N LEU A 173 3.48 -7.48 -2.43
CA LEU A 173 3.78 -8.01 -3.75
C LEU A 173 4.56 -9.31 -3.56
N LEU A 174 3.92 -10.41 -3.91
CA LEU A 174 4.53 -11.74 -3.99
C LEU A 174 5.07 -11.98 -5.40
N GLU A 175 5.80 -13.08 -5.59
CA GLU A 175 6.39 -13.45 -6.89
C GLU A 175 5.36 -13.49 -8.02
N HIS A 176 4.16 -14.01 -7.74
CA HIS A 176 3.12 -14.15 -8.75
C HIS A 176 2.02 -13.07 -8.66
N GLY A 177 2.19 -12.03 -7.83
CA GLY A 177 1.30 -10.85 -7.83
C GLY A 177 1.03 -10.20 -6.48
N TRP A 178 0.24 -9.13 -6.50
CA TRP A 178 -0.17 -8.45 -5.28
C TRP A 178 -1.22 -9.27 -4.53
N GLY A 179 -1.02 -9.39 -3.23
CA GLY A 179 -2.08 -9.80 -2.33
C GLY A 179 -2.02 -9.08 -1.01
N CYS A 180 -3.08 -9.26 -0.24
CA CYS A 180 -3.17 -8.75 1.12
C CYS A 180 -3.28 -9.94 2.04
N LEU A 181 -2.32 -10.05 2.95
CA LEU A 181 -2.54 -10.75 4.20
C LEU A 181 -3.40 -9.83 5.04
N HIS A 182 -4.67 -10.19 5.18
CA HIS A 182 -5.56 -9.51 6.09
C HIS A 182 -5.84 -10.45 7.26
N ALA A 183 -5.65 -9.95 8.47
CA ALA A 183 -6.27 -10.53 9.64
C ALA A 183 -7.73 -10.07 9.66
N ASP A 184 -8.68 -10.98 9.72
CA ASP A 184 -10.05 -10.61 10.09
C ASP A 184 -10.20 -10.50 11.63
N ASP A 185 -11.41 -10.20 12.09
CA ASP A 185 -11.70 -10.03 13.52
C ASP A 185 -11.45 -11.32 14.34
N ALA A 186 -11.32 -12.47 13.69
CA ALA A 186 -10.98 -13.75 14.32
C ALA A 186 -9.46 -14.02 14.34
N GLY A 187 -8.65 -13.17 13.72
CA GLY A 187 -7.20 -13.35 13.60
C GLY A 187 -6.79 -14.32 12.49
N ASP A 188 -7.72 -14.72 11.63
CA ASP A 188 -7.42 -15.55 10.46
C ASP A 188 -6.73 -14.71 9.40
N ILE A 189 -5.65 -15.26 8.83
CA ILE A 189 -4.92 -14.64 7.73
C ILE A 189 -5.43 -15.21 6.40
N GLY A 190 -6.19 -14.39 5.67
CA GLY A 190 -6.54 -14.67 4.29
C GLY A 190 -5.54 -14.07 3.33
N PHE A 191 -5.20 -14.78 2.25
CA PHE A 191 -4.60 -14.17 1.07
C PHE A 191 -5.70 -13.75 0.10
N ALA A 192 -5.90 -12.44 -0.03
CA ALA A 192 -6.76 -11.88 -1.06
C ALA A 192 -5.89 -11.37 -2.22
N ALA A 193 -6.05 -11.96 -3.40
CA ALA A 193 -5.43 -11.40 -4.60
C ALA A 193 -5.94 -9.97 -4.84
N LEU A 194 -5.00 -9.03 -4.96
CA LEU A 194 -5.28 -7.63 -5.18
C LEU A 194 -5.00 -7.27 -6.64
N THR A 195 -6.07 -7.03 -7.39
CA THR A 195 -5.93 -6.36 -8.68
C THR A 195 -5.57 -4.87 -8.46
N PRO A 196 -5.00 -4.17 -9.44
CA PRO A 196 -4.77 -2.73 -9.34
C PRO A 196 -6.01 -1.94 -8.91
N GLU A 197 -7.20 -2.35 -9.37
CA GLU A 197 -8.48 -1.74 -9.02
C GLU A 197 -8.82 -1.95 -7.54
N ARG A 198 -8.54 -3.13 -6.98
CA ARG A 198 -8.73 -3.40 -5.55
C ARG A 198 -7.77 -2.59 -4.68
N VAL A 199 -6.52 -2.42 -5.11
CA VAL A 199 -5.54 -1.53 -4.46
C VAL A 199 -6.07 -0.09 -4.46
N GLN A 200 -6.55 0.41 -5.60
CA GLN A 200 -7.14 1.74 -5.72
C GLN A 200 -8.39 1.91 -4.85
N ALA A 201 -9.27 0.93 -4.80
CA ALA A 201 -10.47 0.95 -3.95
C ALA A 201 -10.10 1.00 -2.46
N ARG A 202 -9.06 0.26 -2.04
CA ARG A 202 -8.54 0.32 -0.67
C ARG A 202 -8.00 1.71 -0.35
N VAL A 203 -7.16 2.29 -1.22
CA VAL A 203 -6.67 3.67 -1.08
C VAL A 203 -7.83 4.66 -0.96
N GLY A 204 -8.85 4.53 -1.81
CA GLY A 204 -10.04 5.40 -1.80
C GLY A 204 -10.84 5.32 -0.50
N THR A 205 -10.82 4.17 0.19
CA THR A 205 -11.42 4.04 1.52
C THR A 205 -10.68 4.89 2.56
N PHE A 206 -9.35 4.87 2.55
CA PHE A 206 -8.53 5.73 3.42
C PHE A 206 -8.72 7.21 3.13
N VAL A 207 -8.88 7.59 1.86
CA VAL A 207 -9.18 8.99 1.51
C VAL A 207 -10.52 9.43 2.07
N ARG A 208 -11.57 8.60 1.95
CA ARG A 208 -12.88 8.92 2.53
C ARG A 208 -12.79 9.07 4.04
N LEU A 209 -12.05 8.20 4.73
CA LEU A 209 -11.82 8.31 6.17
C LEU A 209 -11.09 9.60 6.53
N LEU A 210 -10.00 9.93 5.81
CA LEU A 210 -9.26 11.19 6.03
C LEU A 210 -10.15 12.43 5.83
N MET A 211 -10.96 12.44 4.77
CA MET A 211 -11.84 13.57 4.43
C MET A 211 -13.09 13.64 5.33
N GLY A 212 -13.52 12.54 5.93
CA GLY A 212 -14.61 12.51 6.92
C GLY A 212 -14.17 12.85 8.35
N ALA A 213 -12.87 12.80 8.64
CA ALA A 213 -12.32 12.97 9.99
C ALA A 213 -12.46 14.37 10.65
N ALA A 214 -13.16 15.33 10.03
CA ALA A 214 -13.38 16.65 10.67
C ALA A 214 -14.79 16.83 11.23
N ASP A 215 -15.66 15.84 11.07
CA ASP A 215 -17.03 15.89 11.60
C ASP A 215 -17.19 15.08 12.90
N ALA A 216 -16.08 14.62 13.49
CA ALA A 216 -16.01 13.85 14.74
C ALA A 216 -15.12 14.58 15.74
#